data_AF-A0A520V3P0-F1
#
_entry.id   AF-A0A520V3P0-F1
#
_cell.length_a   1.000
_cell.length_b   1.000
_cell.length_c   1.000
_cell.angle_alpha   90.00
_cell.angle_beta   90.00
_cell.angle_gamma   90.00
#
_symmetry.space_group_name_H-M   'P 1'
#
loop_
_entity.id
_entity.type
_entity.pdbx_description
1 polymer ?
#
loop_
_entity_poly.entity_id
_entity_poly.type
_entity_poly.pdbx_seq_one_letter_code
_entity_poly.pdbx_strand_id
1 'polypeptide(L)'
;MNSSLTITFLGTGTSQGIPVIASDHPVCKSDDFKDKRLRVSILISWDNYNYIIDCGPDFRQQMLRANCKKIDGVFLTHEHNDHTAGIDDIRPFYFKQGAISFFAQKQVFKNLYQRFSYIFETE
;
A
#
# COMPACT_ATOMS: atom_id res chain seq x y z
N MET A 1 -22.15 -0.59 20.96
CA MET A 1 -20.95 -0.67 20.11
C MET A 1 -21.41 -0.88 18.69
N ASN A 2 -21.54 0.20 17.91
CA ASN A 2 -21.84 0.13 16.48
C ASN A 2 -20.79 0.97 15.76
N SER A 3 -19.55 0.50 15.71
CA SER A 3 -18.55 1.12 14.87
C SER A 3 -18.70 0.59 13.45
N SER A 4 -18.78 1.52 12.49
CA SER A 4 -18.91 1.20 11.07
C SER A 4 -17.53 0.83 10.52
N LEU A 5 -17.46 -0.31 9.84
CA LEU A 5 -16.29 -0.70 9.07
C LEU A 5 -16.29 0.07 7.74
N THR A 6 -15.20 0.79 7.47
CA THR A 6 -14.99 1.51 6.21
C THR A 6 -13.86 0.85 5.42
N ILE A 7 -14.11 0.58 4.13
CA ILE A 7 -13.09 0.09 3.20
C ILE A 7 -12.84 1.18 2.15
N THR A 8 -11.61 1.68 2.10
CA THR A 8 -11.18 2.67 1.12
C THR A 8 -10.29 2.00 0.07
N PHE A 9 -10.71 2.08 -1.19
CA PHE A 9 -9.88 1.65 -2.32
C PHE A 9 -8.78 2.69 -2.58
N LEU A 10 -7.55 2.34 -2.21
CA LEU A 10 -6.37 3.20 -2.39
C LEU A 10 -5.86 3.12 -3.83
N GLY A 11 -5.96 1.96 -4.45
CA GLY A 11 -5.77 1.79 -5.88
C GLY A 11 -6.60 0.64 -6.42
N THR A 12 -6.91 0.72 -7.70
CA THR A 12 -7.75 -0.23 -8.44
C THR A 12 -7.13 -0.59 -9.79
N GLY A 13 -5.86 -0.27 -9.98
CA GLY A 13 -5.09 -0.53 -11.18
C GLY A 13 -4.40 -1.88 -11.14
N THR A 14 -3.91 -2.30 -12.31
CA THR A 14 -3.00 -3.43 -12.47
C THR A 14 -1.60 -3.08 -11.93
N SER A 15 -0.65 -4.00 -12.04
CA SER A 15 0.74 -3.83 -11.61
C SER A 15 1.45 -2.61 -12.21
N GLN A 16 1.03 -2.19 -13.41
CA GLN A 16 1.53 -1.04 -14.15
C GLN A 16 0.78 0.27 -13.86
N GLY A 17 -0.33 0.21 -13.11
CA GLY A 17 -1.28 1.32 -13.00
C GLY A 17 -1.98 1.63 -14.33
N ILE A 18 -2.80 2.69 -14.32
CA ILE A 18 -3.35 3.31 -15.53
C ILE A 18 -3.22 4.84 -15.36
N PRO A 19 -2.62 5.57 -16.31
CA PRO A 19 -2.12 5.10 -17.62
C PRO A 19 -0.87 4.20 -17.50
N VAL A 20 -0.76 3.23 -18.42
CA VAL A 20 0.48 2.47 -18.61
C VAL A 20 1.50 3.38 -19.27
N ILE A 21 2.75 3.37 -18.78
CA ILE A 21 3.85 4.16 -19.32
C ILE A 21 3.98 3.90 -20.84
N ALA A 22 4.01 4.98 -21.62
CA ALA A 22 4.12 4.96 -23.09
C ALA A 22 3.00 4.21 -23.83
N SER A 23 1.83 4.00 -23.22
CA SER A 23 0.68 3.37 -23.89
C SER A 23 -0.20 4.39 -24.60
N ASP A 24 -0.49 4.13 -25.87
CA ASP A 24 -1.43 4.91 -26.67
C ASP A 24 -2.89 4.43 -26.57
N HIS A 25 -3.17 3.44 -25.71
CA HIS A 25 -4.52 2.88 -25.55
C HIS A 25 -5.51 3.98 -25.14
N PRO A 26 -6.75 4.03 -25.68
CA PRO A 26 -7.71 5.10 -25.40
C PRO A 26 -7.95 5.36 -23.90
N VAL A 27 -8.03 4.31 -23.09
CA VAL A 27 -8.18 4.43 -21.62
C VAL A 27 -6.99 5.16 -20.97
N CYS A 28 -5.76 4.98 -21.46
CA CYS A 28 -4.60 5.69 -20.94
C CYS A 28 -4.65 7.20 -21.26
N LYS A 29 -5.32 7.57 -22.37
CA LYS A 29 -5.55 8.95 -22.80
C LYS A 29 -6.87 9.56 -22.30
N SER A 30 -7.69 8.78 -21.58
CA SER A 30 -8.99 9.22 -21.06
C SER A 30 -8.82 10.40 -20.10
N ASP A 31 -9.70 11.40 -20.20
CA ASP A 31 -9.79 12.52 -19.25
C ASP A 31 -10.70 12.18 -18.04
N ASP A 32 -11.37 11.03 -18.05
CA ASP A 32 -12.13 10.56 -16.87
C ASP A 32 -11.15 10.22 -15.74
N PHE A 33 -11.31 10.89 -14.60
CA PHE A 33 -10.47 10.67 -13.43
C PHE A 33 -10.55 9.23 -12.89
N LYS A 34 -11.64 8.50 -13.15
CA LYS A 34 -11.79 7.08 -12.75
C LYS A 34 -10.90 6.13 -13.55
N ASP A 35 -10.43 6.55 -14.71
CA ASP A 35 -9.44 5.80 -15.48
C ASP A 35 -8.01 6.02 -14.99
N LYS A 36 -7.77 6.99 -14.09
CA LYS A 36 -6.46 7.19 -13.45
C LYS A 36 -6.35 6.29 -12.22
N ARG A 37 -5.67 5.15 -12.36
CA ARG A 37 -5.64 4.07 -11.36
C ARG A 37 -4.23 3.82 -10.87
N LEU A 38 -4.03 4.06 -9.58
CA LEU A 38 -2.84 3.61 -8.85
C LEU A 38 -2.85 2.08 -8.70
N ARG A 39 -1.69 1.46 -8.45
CA ARG A 39 -1.57 0.02 -8.15
C ARG A 39 -2.48 -0.35 -6.98
N VAL A 40 -3.02 -1.57 -7.04
CA VAL A 40 -4.01 -2.08 -6.10
C VAL A 40 -3.53 -2.00 -4.65
N SER A 41 -4.40 -1.48 -3.78
CA SER A 41 -4.24 -1.48 -2.32
C SER A 41 -5.56 -1.03 -1.70
N ILE A 42 -5.84 -1.45 -0.46
CA ILE A 42 -6.99 -0.96 0.30
C ILE A 42 -6.59 -0.58 1.73
N LEU A 43 -7.31 0.39 2.29
CA LEU A 43 -7.30 0.75 3.71
C LEU A 43 -8.61 0.30 4.34
N ILE A 44 -8.52 -0.44 5.43
CA ILE A 44 -9.63 -0.90 6.25
C ILE A 44 -9.58 -0.14 7.56
N SER A 45 -10.66 0.56 7.90
CA SER A 45 -10.75 1.38 9.11
C SER A 45 -12.00 1.08 9.91
N TRP A 46 -11.86 0.97 11.22
CA TRP A 46 -12.97 0.94 12.18
C TRP A 46 -12.50 1.58 13.48
N ASP A 47 -13.37 2.32 14.16
CA ASP A 47 -12.98 3.10 15.35
C ASP A 47 -11.70 3.93 15.08
N ASN A 48 -10.63 3.66 15.83
CA ASN A 48 -9.32 4.29 15.68
C ASN A 48 -8.26 3.34 15.08
N TYR A 49 -8.70 2.24 14.48
CA TYR A 49 -7.87 1.23 13.84
C TYR A 49 -7.78 1.46 12.34
N ASN A 50 -6.58 1.30 11.79
CA ASN A 50 -6.29 1.44 10.36
C ASN A 50 -5.37 0.31 9.90
N TYR A 51 -5.86 -0.56 9.03
CA TYR A 51 -5.11 -1.67 8.47
C TYR A 51 -5.01 -1.53 6.96
N ILE A 52 -3.82 -1.78 6.42
CA ILE A 52 -3.57 -1.68 4.98
C ILE A 52 -3.38 -3.07 4.41
N ILE A 53 -3.94 -3.32 3.24
CA ILE A 53 -3.58 -4.47 2.41
C ILE A 53 -2.71 -3.97 1.27
N ASP A 54 -1.48 -4.49 1.24
CA ASP A 54 -0.39 -4.21 0.31
C ASP A 54 0.17 -2.77 0.38
N CYS A 55 1.50 -2.69 0.30
CA CYS A 55 2.28 -1.47 0.33
C CYS A 55 3.05 -1.33 -0.99
N GLY A 56 2.29 -1.05 -2.04
CA GLY A 56 2.81 -0.85 -3.39
C GLY A 56 3.58 0.47 -3.55
N PRO A 57 4.21 0.69 -4.70
CA PRO A 57 5.02 1.89 -4.98
C PRO A 57 4.23 3.21 -4.94
N ASP A 58 2.91 3.16 -5.02
CA ASP A 58 2.06 4.36 -4.92
C ASP A 58 1.65 4.66 -3.45
N PHE A 59 2.13 3.89 -2.48
CA PHE A 59 1.71 3.92 -1.08
C PHE A 59 1.77 5.33 -0.47
N ARG A 60 2.86 6.07 -0.66
CA ARG A 60 2.98 7.45 -0.17
C ARG A 60 1.84 8.33 -0.70
N GLN A 61 1.58 8.31 -2.00
CA GLN A 61 0.49 9.10 -2.59
C GLN A 61 -0.87 8.63 -2.08
N GLN A 62 -1.07 7.33 -1.93
CA GLN A 62 -2.29 6.73 -1.41
C GLN A 62 -2.58 7.19 0.02
N MET A 63 -1.58 7.18 0.91
CA MET A 63 -1.70 7.62 2.30
C MET A 63 -1.98 9.11 2.41
N LEU A 64 -1.30 9.93 1.60
CA LEU A 64 -1.55 11.37 1.52
C LEU A 64 -2.98 11.66 1.04
N ARG A 65 -3.45 10.98 -0.01
CA ARG A 65 -4.81 11.14 -0.54
C ARG A 65 -5.89 10.70 0.45
N ALA A 66 -5.65 9.60 1.16
CA ALA A 66 -6.56 9.09 2.18
C ALA A 66 -6.51 9.88 3.50
N ASN A 67 -5.56 10.81 3.66
CA ASN A 67 -5.29 11.53 4.91
C ASN A 67 -5.11 10.56 6.10
N CYS A 68 -4.48 9.41 5.85
CA CYS A 68 -4.24 8.39 6.87
C CYS A 68 -3.06 8.82 7.76
N LYS A 69 -3.29 8.93 9.07
CA LYS A 69 -2.32 9.48 10.03
C LYS A 69 -1.72 8.45 10.98
N LYS A 70 -2.18 7.20 10.90
CA LYS A 70 -1.81 6.09 11.78
C LYS A 70 -2.07 4.78 11.06
N ILE A 71 -1.20 3.78 11.24
CA ILE A 71 -1.35 2.42 10.70
C ILE A 71 -1.14 1.42 11.83
N ASP A 72 -2.14 0.60 12.11
CA ASP A 72 -2.10 -0.43 13.16
C ASP A 72 -1.54 -1.76 12.67
N GLY A 73 -1.61 -2.00 11.35
CA GLY A 73 -0.97 -3.16 10.75
C GLY A 73 -1.02 -3.17 9.23
N VAL A 74 -0.14 -3.97 8.64
CA VAL A 74 -0.02 -4.14 7.19
C VAL A 74 -0.12 -5.62 6.85
N PHE A 75 -1.06 -5.97 5.99
CA PHE A 75 -1.18 -7.29 5.39
C PHE A 75 -0.56 -7.26 4.00
N LEU A 76 0.33 -8.20 3.70
CA LEU A 76 0.91 -8.36 2.36
C LEU A 76 0.37 -9.65 1.74
N THR A 77 -0.23 -9.52 0.56
CA THR A 77 -0.86 -10.63 -0.15
C THR A 77 0.18 -11.56 -0.76
N HIS A 78 1.15 -11.00 -1.48
CA HIS A 78 2.26 -11.70 -2.11
C HIS A 78 3.43 -10.75 -2.40
N GLU A 79 4.56 -11.28 -2.84
CA GLU A 79 5.85 -10.58 -2.89
C GLU A 79 6.08 -9.68 -4.10
N HIS A 80 5.15 -9.58 -5.05
CA HIS A 80 5.39 -8.78 -6.26
C HIS A 80 5.58 -7.29 -5.96
N ASN A 81 6.32 -6.59 -6.84
CA ASN A 81 6.74 -5.20 -6.63
C ASN A 81 5.57 -4.22 -6.52
N ASP A 82 4.52 -4.43 -7.29
CA ASP A 82 3.29 -3.63 -7.24
C ASP A 82 2.56 -3.70 -5.89
N HIS A 83 2.90 -4.66 -5.03
CA HIS A 83 2.34 -4.84 -3.69
C HIS A 83 3.32 -4.52 -2.56
N THR A 84 4.63 -4.39 -2.84
CA THR A 84 5.67 -4.35 -1.80
C THR A 84 6.73 -3.26 -1.99
N ALA A 85 6.83 -2.65 -3.16
CA ALA A 85 7.90 -1.70 -3.45
C ALA A 85 7.80 -0.37 -2.69
N GLY A 86 6.67 -0.08 -2.04
CA GLY A 86 6.49 1.13 -1.21
C GLY A 86 6.79 0.92 0.27
N ILE A 87 7.25 -0.26 0.71
CA ILE A 87 7.46 -0.58 2.13
C ILE A 87 8.34 0.45 2.86
N ASP A 88 9.31 1.04 2.18
CA ASP A 88 10.19 2.07 2.75
C ASP A 88 9.43 3.34 3.22
N ASP A 89 8.29 3.65 2.59
CA ASP A 89 7.43 4.79 2.95
C ASP A 89 6.60 4.55 4.23
N ILE A 90 6.75 3.40 4.90
CA ILE A 90 6.14 3.13 6.21
C ILE A 90 6.92 3.82 7.35
N ARG A 91 8.20 4.15 7.13
CA ARG A 91 9.08 4.74 8.16
C ARG A 91 8.51 5.98 8.87
N PRO A 92 7.84 6.95 8.21
CA PRO A 92 7.22 8.08 8.89
C PRO A 92 6.15 7.67 9.92
N PHE A 93 5.43 6.57 9.67
CA PHE A 93 4.50 6.02 10.67
C PHE A 93 5.29 5.39 11.81
N TYR A 94 6.33 4.59 11.52
CA TYR A 94 7.19 4.02 12.57
C TYR A 94 7.76 5.09 13.50
N PHE A 95 8.33 6.18 12.97
CA PHE A 95 8.87 7.27 13.77
C PHE A 95 7.83 7.99 14.63
N LYS A 96 6.55 7.98 14.19
CA LYS A 96 5.46 8.66 14.89
C LYS A 96 4.80 7.81 15.97
N GLN A 97 4.63 6.52 15.74
CA GLN A 97 3.83 5.63 16.59
C GLN A 97 4.55 4.35 17.06
N GLY A 98 5.80 4.14 16.66
CA GLY A 98 6.57 2.95 16.99
C GLY A 98 6.33 1.78 16.03
N ALA A 99 6.67 0.57 16.49
CA ALA A 99 6.60 -0.65 15.68
C ALA A 99 5.20 -0.90 15.07
N ILE A 100 5.18 -1.32 13.81
CA ILE A 100 3.96 -1.65 13.07
C ILE A 100 4.00 -3.13 12.73
N SER A 101 2.90 -3.83 13.00
CA SER A 101 2.80 -5.26 12.72
C SER A 101 2.62 -5.53 11.24
N PHE A 102 3.46 -6.39 10.67
CA PHE A 102 3.30 -6.92 9.32
C PHE A 102 2.79 -8.35 9.38
N PHE A 103 1.88 -8.69 8.48
CA PHE A 103 1.27 -10.01 8.34
C PHE A 103 1.39 -10.48 6.91
N ALA A 104 2.02 -11.63 6.70
CA ALA A 104 2.17 -12.22 5.38
C ALA A 104 2.48 -13.72 5.52
N GLN A 105 2.42 -14.45 4.41
CA GLN A 105 2.96 -15.82 4.39
C GLN A 105 4.48 -15.82 4.59
N LYS A 106 5.03 -16.91 5.14
CA LYS A 106 6.47 -17.05 5.40
C LYS A 106 7.33 -16.80 4.16
N GLN A 107 6.86 -17.21 2.98
CA GLN A 107 7.58 -17.01 1.72
C GLN A 107 7.67 -15.54 1.32
N VAL A 108 6.61 -14.75 1.58
CA VAL A 108 6.61 -13.30 1.34
C VAL A 108 7.66 -12.63 2.21
N PHE A 109 7.70 -12.94 3.51
CA PHE A 109 8.75 -12.41 4.40
C PHE A 109 10.15 -12.79 3.93
N LYS A 110 10.38 -14.05 3.53
CA LYS A 110 11.68 -14.49 3.00
C LYS A 110 12.14 -13.63 1.81
N ASN A 111 11.23 -13.32 0.89
CA ASN A 111 11.54 -12.46 -0.25
C ASN A 111 11.82 -11.00 0.18
N LEU A 112 11.06 -10.46 1.14
CA LEU A 112 11.27 -9.11 1.66
C LEU A 112 12.61 -8.96 2.38
N TYR A 113 13.00 -9.92 3.22
CA TYR A 113 14.31 -9.90 3.89
C TYR A 113 15.46 -9.85 2.89
N GLN A 114 15.30 -10.46 1.71
CA GLN A 114 16.32 -10.41 0.65
C GLN A 114 16.35 -9.07 -0.09
N ARG A 115 15.19 -8.47 -0.38
CA ARG A 115 15.08 -7.23 -1.19
C ARG A 115 15.25 -5.95 -0.37
N PHE A 116 14.89 -6.00 0.90
CA PHE A 116 14.85 -4.86 1.81
C PHE A 116 15.66 -5.16 3.07
N SER A 117 16.81 -5.84 2.96
CA SER A 117 17.61 -6.29 4.11
C SER A 117 17.89 -5.14 5.10
N TYR A 118 18.21 -3.96 4.59
CA TYR A 118 18.47 -2.74 5.36
C TYR A 118 17.29 -2.30 6.25
N ILE A 119 16.05 -2.67 5.94
CA ILE A 119 14.88 -2.37 6.78
C ILE A 119 14.85 -3.26 8.03
N PHE A 120 15.45 -4.44 7.94
CA PHE A 120 15.43 -5.46 8.98
C PHE A 120 16.75 -5.54 9.77
N GLU A 121 17.78 -4.83 9.33
CA GLU A 121 19.04 -4.71 10.06
C GLU A 121 18.80 -3.86 11.31
N THR A 122 19.00 -4.46 12.48
CA THR A 122 19.08 -3.74 13.75
C THR A 122 20.50 -3.24 13.94
N GLU A 123 20.68 -1.92 14.05
CA GLU A 123 21.92 -1.33 14.56
C GLU A 123 22.22 -1.79 16.00
#